data_AF-A0A1I2BZU2-F1
#
_entry.id   AF-A0A1I2BZU2-F1
#
_cell.length_a   1.000
_cell.length_b   1.000
_cell.length_c   1.000
_cell.angle_alpha   90.00
_cell.angle_beta   90.00
_cell.angle_gamma   90.00
#
_symmetry.space_group_name_H-M   'P 1'
#
loop_
_entity.id
_entity.type
_entity.pdbx_description
1 polymer ?
#
loop_
_entity_poly.entity_id
_entity_poly.type
_entity_poly.pdbx_seq_one_letter_code
_entity_poly.pdbx_strand_id
1 'polypeptide(L)'
;MVTYCAVGGVVQILRRRECLVLMAGAFFVPLLVLGFGRVGLGSEAFSRYRAWRLCGVVRIVAGVACFQILVLQLCLILVWNDCALLVLLSLFAVVVVVVFGVAVGRLLLAFGFLMGREDLFHGFVGAWVLRIVAYSPLVQAVVVFLTVAIFFSGGAKDFSVYGFPLGMVCDLIFVGFVLWGFRLFGWGAFASFGGCGWVSLVVVRVFAGSCIFLM
;
A
#
# COMPACT_ATOMS: atom_id res chain seq x y z
N MET A 1 19.51 -0.71 18.15
CA MET A 1 18.55 0.23 17.51
C MET A 1 18.96 0.44 16.06
N VAL A 2 18.02 0.81 15.19
CA VAL A 2 18.24 1.11 13.76
C VAL A 2 17.70 2.51 13.49
N THR A 3 18.47 3.31 12.78
CA THR A 3 18.09 4.66 12.37
C THR A 3 17.32 4.59 11.05
N TYR A 4 16.16 5.22 10.99
CA TYR A 4 15.31 5.28 9.79
C TYR A 4 15.00 6.72 9.41
N CYS A 5 15.22 7.08 8.15
CA CYS A 5 14.80 8.36 7.61
C CYS A 5 13.37 8.23 7.07
N ALA A 6 12.39 8.62 7.88
CA ALA A 6 11.00 8.75 7.44
C ALA A 6 10.77 10.12 6.79
N VAL A 7 9.61 10.27 6.13
CA VAL A 7 9.21 11.58 5.57
C VAL A 7 9.05 12.65 6.65
N GLY A 8 8.66 12.25 7.87
CA GLY A 8 8.57 13.13 9.04
C GLY A 8 9.90 13.36 9.78
N GLY A 9 11.03 12.88 9.25
CA GLY A 9 12.34 13.02 9.87
C GLY A 9 13.00 11.69 10.27
N VAL A 10 14.13 11.79 10.96
CA VAL A 10 14.92 10.63 11.40
C VAL A 10 14.36 10.08 12.70
N VAL A 11 14.07 8.77 12.74
CA VAL A 11 13.57 8.07 13.93
C VAL A 11 14.44 6.89 14.28
N GLN A 12 14.55 6.59 15.58
CA GLN A 12 15.25 5.40 16.07
C GLN A 12 14.26 4.29 16.38
N ILE A 13 14.44 3.16 15.73
CA ILE A 13 13.57 1.99 15.85
C ILE A 13 14.34 0.87 16.53
N LEU A 14 13.76 0.28 17.57
CA LEU A 14 14.29 -0.96 18.15
C LEU A 14 14.04 -2.11 17.17
N ARG A 15 15.09 -2.85 16.83
CA ARG A 15 15.01 -4.02 15.95
C ARG A 15 14.13 -5.09 16.60
N ARG A 16 13.44 -5.92 15.80
CA ARG A 16 12.59 -7.04 16.25
C ARG A 16 11.44 -6.65 17.18
N ARG A 17 10.66 -5.62 16.82
CA ARG A 17 9.35 -5.42 17.47
C ARG A 17 8.42 -6.60 17.18
N GLU A 18 7.56 -6.94 18.14
CA GLU A 18 6.51 -7.95 17.94
C GLU A 18 5.14 -7.33 17.72
N CYS A 19 5.00 -6.04 18.04
CA CYS A 19 3.77 -5.29 17.92
C CYS A 19 3.84 -4.22 16.82
N LEU A 20 2.79 -4.16 16.01
CA LEU A 20 2.60 -3.19 14.94
C LEU A 20 1.25 -2.49 15.12
N VAL A 21 1.22 -1.16 15.02
CA VAL A 21 -0.01 -0.40 14.94
C VAL A 21 -0.06 0.31 13.59
N LEU A 22 -1.08 0.02 12.77
CA LEU A 22 -1.27 0.66 11.46
C LEU A 22 -2.53 1.51 11.50
N MET A 23 -2.35 2.82 11.60
CA MET A 23 -3.44 3.78 11.33
C MET A 23 -3.61 3.96 9.82
N ALA A 24 -2.53 3.78 9.05
CA ALA A 24 -2.59 3.68 7.60
C ALA A 24 -2.98 2.26 7.14
N GLY A 25 -4.30 1.97 7.16
CA GLY A 25 -4.84 0.63 6.96
C GLY A 25 -4.50 -0.01 5.60
N ALA A 26 -4.21 0.81 4.60
CA ALA A 26 -3.81 0.35 3.26
C ALA A 26 -2.57 -0.59 3.28
N PHE A 27 -1.70 -0.49 4.28
CA PHE A 27 -0.46 -1.27 4.36
C PHE A 27 -0.57 -2.54 5.19
N PHE A 28 -1.73 -2.85 5.75
CA PHE A 28 -1.91 -4.02 6.62
C PHE A 28 -1.56 -5.36 5.97
N VAL A 29 -2.20 -5.69 4.84
CA VAL A 29 -1.96 -6.96 4.17
C VAL A 29 -0.50 -7.13 3.73
N PRO A 30 0.16 -6.12 3.14
CA PRO A 30 1.58 -6.19 2.88
C PRO A 30 2.40 -6.49 4.15
N LEU A 31 2.16 -5.76 5.24
CA LEU A 31 3.00 -5.87 6.44
C LEU A 31 2.73 -7.13 7.26
N LEU A 32 1.58 -7.78 7.11
CA LEU A 32 1.32 -9.11 7.70
C LEU A 32 2.34 -10.16 7.27
N VAL A 33 2.89 -10.04 6.07
CA VAL A 33 3.94 -10.95 5.55
C VAL A 33 5.17 -10.97 6.45
N LEU A 34 5.45 -9.85 7.12
CA LEU A 34 6.57 -9.75 8.04
C LEU A 34 6.29 -10.43 9.39
N GLY A 35 5.13 -11.08 9.59
CA GLY A 35 4.89 -12.01 10.71
C GLY A 35 4.82 -11.37 12.09
N PHE A 36 4.21 -10.19 12.21
CA PHE A 36 3.99 -9.53 13.51
C PHE A 36 3.04 -10.34 14.40
N GLY A 37 3.39 -10.49 15.68
CA GLY A 37 2.62 -11.29 16.64
C GLY A 37 1.41 -10.55 17.22
N ARG A 38 1.47 -9.22 17.30
CA ARG A 38 0.35 -8.36 17.72
C ARG A 38 0.15 -7.24 16.72
N VAL A 39 -1.08 -7.06 16.24
CA VAL A 39 -1.40 -5.99 15.28
C VAL A 39 -2.61 -5.20 15.76
N GLY A 40 -2.46 -3.88 15.82
CA GLY A 40 -3.54 -2.92 15.96
C GLY A 40 -3.82 -2.22 14.64
N LEU A 41 -5.08 -2.06 14.26
CA LEU A 41 -5.47 -1.39 13.01
C LEU A 41 -6.47 -0.27 13.24
N GLY A 42 -6.25 0.85 12.55
CA GLY A 42 -7.23 1.92 12.44
C GLY A 42 -8.52 1.46 11.76
N SER A 43 -9.59 2.22 11.95
CA SER A 43 -10.92 1.95 11.38
C SER A 43 -10.92 1.76 9.86
N GLU A 44 -10.01 2.42 9.14
CA GLU A 44 -9.85 2.30 7.67
C GLU A 44 -9.62 0.84 7.22
N ALA A 45 -8.89 0.04 7.99
CA ALA A 45 -8.64 -1.35 7.60
C ALA A 45 -9.93 -2.21 7.67
N PHE A 46 -10.83 -1.88 8.60
CA PHE A 46 -12.07 -2.62 8.81
C PHE A 46 -13.13 -2.36 7.73
N SER A 47 -13.04 -1.25 7.00
CA SER A 47 -13.87 -1.02 5.81
C SER A 47 -13.29 -1.67 4.54
N ARG A 48 -11.98 -1.92 4.50
CA ARG A 48 -11.26 -2.44 3.32
C ARG A 48 -11.13 -3.96 3.29
N TYR A 49 -10.95 -4.61 4.44
CA TYR A 49 -10.66 -6.04 4.49
C TYR A 49 -11.82 -6.85 5.04
N ARG A 50 -11.96 -8.08 4.52
CA ARG A 50 -12.93 -9.04 5.04
C ARG A 50 -12.56 -9.46 6.46
N ALA A 51 -13.57 -9.73 7.28
CA ALA A 51 -13.43 -10.04 8.70
C ALA A 51 -12.41 -11.15 9.01
N TRP A 52 -12.34 -12.20 8.18
CA TRP A 52 -11.39 -13.31 8.37
C TRP A 52 -9.92 -12.88 8.30
N ARG A 53 -9.59 -11.80 7.59
CA ARG A 53 -8.23 -11.24 7.57
C ARG A 53 -7.90 -10.38 8.78
N LEU A 54 -8.90 -10.06 9.60
CA LEU A 54 -8.80 -9.19 10.76
C LEU A 54 -8.94 -9.98 12.09
N CYS A 55 -9.00 -11.32 12.02
CA CYS A 55 -9.02 -12.17 13.21
C CYS A 55 -7.75 -11.94 14.05
N GLY A 56 -7.91 -11.71 15.35
CA GLY A 56 -6.80 -11.45 16.27
C GLY A 56 -6.22 -10.03 16.20
N VAL A 57 -6.80 -9.14 15.39
CA VAL A 57 -6.39 -7.75 15.28
C VAL A 57 -7.18 -6.86 16.22
N VAL A 58 -6.50 -5.97 16.94
CA VAL A 58 -7.14 -4.97 17.80
C VAL A 58 -7.60 -3.78 16.95
N ARG A 59 -8.89 -3.44 17.02
CA ARG A 59 -9.42 -2.24 16.36
C ARG A 59 -9.07 -1.00 17.18
N ILE A 60 -8.42 -0.03 16.53
CA ILE A 60 -8.06 1.26 17.11
C ILE A 60 -9.02 2.31 16.55
N VAL A 61 -9.78 2.95 17.44
CA VAL A 61 -10.78 3.94 17.08
C VAL A 61 -10.22 5.34 17.31
N ALA A 62 -10.40 6.23 16.32
CA ALA A 62 -10.04 7.64 16.45
C ALA A 62 -10.74 8.26 17.66
N GLY A 63 -9.98 8.93 18.55
CA GLY A 63 -10.48 9.52 19.80
C GLY A 63 -10.19 8.73 21.08
N VAL A 64 -10.08 7.40 21.02
CA VAL A 64 -9.69 6.53 22.16
C VAL A 64 -8.30 5.89 21.96
N ALA A 65 -7.67 6.22 20.82
CA ALA A 65 -6.46 5.59 20.32
C ALA A 65 -5.30 5.63 21.32
N CYS A 66 -5.11 6.73 22.07
CA CYS A 66 -3.98 6.84 23.00
C CYS A 66 -4.02 5.77 24.08
N PHE A 67 -5.17 5.52 24.71
CA PHE A 67 -5.26 4.52 25.78
C PHE A 67 -5.08 3.10 25.24
N GLN A 68 -5.71 2.78 24.10
CA GLN A 68 -5.59 1.47 23.46
C GLN A 68 -4.15 1.18 23.00
N ILE A 69 -3.46 2.20 22.47
CA ILE A 69 -2.06 2.10 22.04
C ILE A 69 -1.12 2.03 23.25
N LEU A 70 -1.42 2.73 24.35
CA LEU A 70 -0.62 2.67 25.58
C LEU A 70 -0.61 1.25 26.16
N VAL A 71 -1.78 0.58 26.17
CA VAL A 71 -1.92 -0.82 26.61
C VAL A 71 -1.12 -1.77 25.72
N LEU A 72 -0.97 -1.43 24.44
CA LEU A 72 -0.28 -2.27 23.46
C LEU A 72 1.25 -2.30 23.63
N GLN A 73 1.86 -1.39 24.42
CA GLN A 73 3.29 -1.22 24.76
C GLN A 73 4.34 -1.76 23.75
N LEU A 74 5.37 -0.97 23.43
CA LEU A 74 6.50 -1.37 22.57
C LEU A 74 6.15 -1.60 21.08
N CYS A 75 5.08 -1.00 20.56
CA CYS A 75 4.71 -1.11 19.14
C CYS A 75 5.43 -0.10 18.25
N LEU A 76 5.67 -0.49 17.00
CA LEU A 76 5.94 0.46 15.91
C LEU A 76 4.62 1.00 15.39
N ILE A 77 4.47 2.33 15.29
CA ILE A 77 3.24 2.94 14.82
C ILE A 77 3.45 3.52 13.42
N LEU A 78 2.54 3.20 12.51
CA LEU A 78 2.53 3.64 11.12
C LEU A 78 1.29 4.49 10.88
N VAL A 79 1.50 5.75 10.54
CA VAL A 79 0.44 6.74 10.36
C VAL A 79 0.55 7.41 9.00
N TRP A 80 -0.60 7.81 8.47
CA TRP A 80 -0.63 8.82 7.41
C TRP A 80 0.03 10.11 7.90
N ASN A 81 0.41 10.99 6.96
CA ASN A 81 0.96 12.31 7.28
C ASN A 81 -0.13 13.24 7.86
N ASP A 82 -0.54 12.97 9.09
CA ASP A 82 -1.48 13.73 9.90
C ASP A 82 -0.72 14.35 11.07
N CYS A 83 -0.54 15.67 11.03
CA CYS A 83 0.24 16.41 12.02
C CYS A 83 -0.33 16.28 13.45
N ALA A 84 -1.66 16.32 13.60
CA ALA A 84 -2.29 16.28 14.92
C ALA A 84 -2.12 14.90 15.56
N LEU A 85 -2.34 13.84 14.77
CA LEU A 85 -2.15 12.48 15.21
C LEU A 85 -0.66 12.18 15.51
N LEU A 86 0.26 12.69 14.69
CA LEU A 86 1.69 12.51 14.86
C LEU A 86 2.22 13.12 16.17
N VAL A 87 1.86 14.38 16.46
CA VAL A 87 2.27 15.04 17.71
C VAL A 87 1.78 14.26 18.91
N LEU A 88 0.53 13.82 18.88
CA LEU A 88 -0.07 13.07 19.97
C LEU A 88 0.63 11.72 20.19
N LEU A 89 0.82 10.92 19.13
CA LEU A 89 1.38 9.56 19.22
C LEU A 89 2.88 9.54 19.53
N SER A 90 3.62 10.56 19.09
CA SER A 90 5.08 10.64 19.29
C SER A 90 5.47 10.84 20.76
N LEU A 91 4.53 11.23 21.62
CA LEU A 91 4.75 11.36 23.06
C LEU A 91 4.96 10.01 23.77
N PHE A 92 4.52 8.90 23.18
CA PHE A 92 4.52 7.59 23.86
C PHE A 92 4.99 6.41 23.00
N ALA A 93 5.24 6.60 21.71
CA ALA A 93 5.74 5.54 20.83
C ALA A 93 6.60 6.08 19.68
N VAL A 94 7.34 5.17 19.03
CA VAL A 94 8.05 5.49 17.79
C VAL A 94 7.06 5.47 16.64
N VAL A 95 6.85 6.63 16.03
CA VAL A 95 5.91 6.84 14.94
C VAL A 95 6.65 7.00 13.62
N VAL A 96 6.22 6.27 12.60
CA VAL A 96 6.72 6.38 11.23
C VAL A 96 5.60 6.91 10.35
N VAL A 97 5.86 8.05 9.72
CA VAL A 97 4.96 8.62 8.71
C VAL A 97 5.13 7.87 7.40
N VAL A 98 4.01 7.46 6.83
CA VAL A 98 3.93 6.93 5.47
C VAL A 98 3.16 7.89 4.57
N VAL A 99 3.62 7.95 3.32
CA VAL A 99 3.05 8.79 2.28
C VAL A 99 2.33 7.90 1.28
N PHE A 100 1.19 8.40 0.81
CA PHE A 100 0.45 7.74 -0.26
C PHE A 100 1.28 7.66 -1.54
N GLY A 101 1.14 6.58 -2.30
CA GLY A 101 1.88 6.38 -3.56
C GLY A 101 3.31 5.83 -3.40
N VAL A 102 3.80 5.61 -2.18
CA VAL A 102 5.05 4.85 -2.00
C VAL A 102 4.86 3.41 -2.46
N ALA A 103 5.72 2.95 -3.36
CA ALA A 103 5.68 1.58 -3.87
C ALA A 103 5.74 0.56 -2.72
N VAL A 104 4.80 -0.38 -2.71
CA VAL A 104 4.64 -1.34 -1.60
C VAL A 104 5.89 -2.20 -1.41
N GLY A 105 6.58 -2.56 -2.49
CA GLY A 105 7.84 -3.31 -2.42
C GLY A 105 8.93 -2.55 -1.66
N ARG A 106 9.04 -1.22 -1.85
CA ARG A 106 10.00 -0.38 -1.10
C ARG A 106 9.63 -0.30 0.38
N LEU A 107 8.34 -0.17 0.67
CA LEU A 107 7.84 -0.17 2.03
C LEU A 107 8.18 -1.51 2.73
N LEU A 108 7.86 -2.63 2.09
CA LEU A 108 8.13 -3.95 2.64
C LEU A 108 9.62 -4.22 2.85
N LEU A 109 10.47 -3.81 1.91
CA LEU A 109 11.92 -3.90 2.05
C LEU A 109 12.40 -3.08 3.26
N ALA A 110 11.96 -1.83 3.37
CA ALA A 110 12.32 -0.95 4.47
C ALA A 110 11.89 -1.54 5.82
N PHE A 111 10.63 -1.97 5.97
CA PHE A 111 10.16 -2.57 7.22
C PHE A 111 10.79 -3.94 7.47
N GLY A 112 11.05 -4.75 6.45
CA GLY A 112 11.81 -6.00 6.59
C GLY A 112 13.18 -5.74 7.23
N PHE A 113 13.92 -4.75 6.73
CA PHE A 113 15.22 -4.37 7.27
C PHE A 113 15.14 -3.82 8.71
N LEU A 114 14.20 -2.89 8.95
CA LEU A 114 14.00 -2.28 10.27
C LEU A 114 13.66 -3.31 11.34
N MET A 115 12.94 -4.36 10.94
CA MET A 115 12.47 -5.41 11.82
C MET A 115 13.44 -6.58 11.95
N GLY A 116 14.45 -6.66 11.08
CA GLY A 116 15.36 -7.81 10.99
C GLY A 116 14.64 -9.06 10.49
N ARG A 117 13.78 -8.88 9.48
CA ARG A 117 12.91 -9.89 8.85
C ARG A 117 13.05 -9.87 7.33
N GLU A 118 14.26 -9.60 6.85
CA GLU A 118 14.61 -9.54 5.44
C GLU A 118 14.36 -10.89 4.75
N ASP A 119 14.55 -11.99 5.46
CA ASP A 119 14.27 -13.37 5.03
C ASP A 119 12.79 -13.56 4.63
N LEU A 120 11.85 -13.12 5.49
CA LEU A 120 10.41 -13.18 5.20
C LEU A 120 10.04 -12.31 4.00
N PHE A 121 10.65 -11.13 3.91
CA PHE A 121 10.48 -10.25 2.75
C PHE A 121 10.95 -10.92 1.46
N HIS A 122 12.18 -11.44 1.42
CA HIS A 122 12.75 -12.08 0.25
C HIS A 122 11.95 -13.34 -0.14
N GLY A 123 11.52 -14.15 0.83
CA GLY A 123 10.68 -15.31 0.59
C GLY A 123 9.34 -14.94 -0.06
N PHE A 124 8.68 -13.90 0.44
CA PHE A 124 7.43 -13.41 -0.15
C PHE A 124 7.61 -12.85 -1.55
N VAL A 125 8.63 -12.01 -1.77
CA VAL A 125 8.91 -11.44 -3.10
C VAL A 125 9.25 -12.56 -4.10
N GLY A 126 10.05 -13.55 -3.70
CA GLY A 126 10.34 -14.72 -4.52
C GLY A 126 9.08 -15.49 -4.91
N ALA A 127 8.21 -15.80 -3.94
CA ALA A 127 6.94 -16.48 -4.20
C ALA A 127 6.00 -15.65 -5.11
N TRP A 128 5.98 -14.33 -4.94
CA TRP A 128 5.20 -13.42 -5.77
C TRP A 128 5.70 -13.40 -7.22
N VAL A 129 7.01 -13.28 -7.43
CA VAL A 129 7.63 -13.32 -8.76
C VAL A 129 7.38 -14.65 -9.45
N LEU A 130 7.50 -15.78 -8.74
CA LEU A 130 7.20 -17.10 -9.31
C LEU A 130 5.75 -17.20 -9.79
N ARG A 131 4.79 -16.64 -9.05
CA ARG A 131 3.39 -16.59 -9.49
C ARG A 131 3.23 -15.72 -10.73
N ILE A 132 3.85 -14.54 -10.77
CA ILE A 132 3.79 -13.68 -11.96
C ILE A 132 4.33 -14.43 -13.18
N VAL A 133 5.50 -15.07 -13.06
CA VAL A 133 6.11 -15.85 -14.16
C VAL A 133 5.18 -16.99 -14.61
N ALA A 134 4.56 -17.70 -13.68
CA ALA A 134 3.64 -18.79 -14.00
C ALA A 134 2.36 -18.31 -14.72
N TYR A 135 1.79 -17.17 -14.31
CA TYR A 135 0.55 -16.64 -14.87
C TYR A 135 0.75 -15.74 -16.09
N SER A 136 1.92 -15.13 -16.25
CA SER A 136 2.22 -14.22 -17.36
C SER A 136 1.89 -14.80 -18.74
N PRO A 137 2.29 -16.04 -19.12
CA PRO A 137 1.94 -16.57 -20.44
C PRO A 137 0.44 -16.77 -20.61
N LEU A 138 -0.29 -17.14 -19.56
CA LEU A 138 -1.75 -17.31 -19.60
C LEU A 138 -2.46 -15.98 -19.81
N VAL A 139 -1.99 -14.93 -19.12
CA VAL A 139 -2.52 -13.58 -19.27
C VAL A 139 -2.20 -13.04 -20.67
N GLN A 140 -0.94 -13.11 -21.10
CA GLN A 140 -0.52 -12.60 -22.40
C GLN A 140 -1.22 -13.31 -23.56
N ALA A 141 -1.47 -14.63 -23.48
CA ALA A 141 -2.23 -15.34 -24.50
C ALA A 141 -3.62 -14.74 -24.77
N VAL A 142 -4.23 -14.09 -23.77
CA VAL A 142 -5.55 -13.48 -23.87
C VAL A 142 -5.48 -11.99 -24.22
N VAL A 143 -4.51 -11.26 -23.65
CA VAL A 143 -4.53 -9.78 -23.66
C VAL A 143 -3.32 -9.12 -24.36
N VAL A 144 -2.46 -9.87 -25.06
CA VAL A 144 -1.19 -9.36 -25.64
C VAL A 144 -1.34 -8.10 -26.51
N PHE A 145 -2.45 -7.93 -27.23
CA PHE A 145 -2.72 -6.76 -28.06
C PHE A 145 -3.77 -5.80 -27.46
N LEU A 146 -4.23 -6.07 -26.24
CA LEU A 146 -5.23 -5.28 -25.57
C LEU A 146 -4.56 -4.20 -24.72
N THR A 147 -5.16 -3.01 -24.71
CA THR A 147 -4.76 -1.95 -23.80
C THR A 147 -5.57 -2.05 -22.51
N VAL A 148 -4.95 -1.81 -21.37
CA VAL A 148 -5.60 -1.85 -20.07
C VAL A 148 -5.74 -0.45 -19.51
N ALA A 149 -6.93 -0.12 -19.00
CA ALA A 149 -7.19 1.09 -18.22
C ALA A 149 -7.73 0.71 -16.84
N ILE A 150 -7.27 1.42 -15.82
CA ILE A 150 -7.70 1.24 -14.43
C ILE A 150 -8.35 2.55 -13.99
N PHE A 151 -9.63 2.48 -13.63
CA PHE A 151 -10.40 3.60 -13.10
C PHE A 151 -10.81 3.32 -11.67
N PHE A 152 -10.79 4.35 -10.83
CA PHE A 152 -11.47 4.37 -9.55
C PHE A 152 -12.64 5.35 -9.63
N SER A 153 -13.82 4.94 -9.16
CA SER A 153 -14.96 5.86 -9.07
C SER A 153 -15.04 6.43 -7.66
N GLY A 154 -14.77 7.73 -7.52
CA GLY A 154 -14.95 8.47 -6.27
C GLY A 154 -16.41 8.88 -6.01
N GLY A 155 -17.27 8.69 -7.01
CA GLY A 155 -18.67 9.12 -7.02
C GLY A 155 -19.26 9.05 -8.43
N ALA A 156 -20.53 9.42 -8.59
CA ALA A 156 -21.27 9.22 -9.85
C ALA A 156 -20.70 9.95 -11.08
N LYS A 157 -19.85 10.96 -10.90
CA LYS A 157 -19.32 11.80 -11.99
C LYS A 157 -17.79 11.96 -11.97
N ASP A 158 -17.12 11.40 -10.96
CA ASP A 158 -15.70 11.64 -10.73
C ASP A 158 -14.94 10.33 -10.85
N PHE A 159 -14.07 10.27 -11.86
CA PHE A 159 -13.23 9.12 -12.14
C PHE A 159 -11.77 9.51 -11.96
N SER A 160 -11.00 8.62 -11.35
CA SER A 160 -9.55 8.73 -11.32
C SER A 160 -8.96 7.63 -12.18
N VAL A 161 -8.05 7.97 -13.08
CA VAL A 161 -7.30 7.01 -13.88
C VAL A 161 -5.99 6.73 -13.19
N TYR A 162 -5.62 5.45 -13.12
CA TYR A 162 -4.39 5.00 -12.50
C TYR A 162 -3.43 4.42 -13.53
N GLY A 163 -2.15 4.72 -13.33
CA GLY A 163 -1.04 4.16 -14.06
C GLY A 163 0.12 3.81 -13.13
N PHE A 164 1.24 3.41 -13.73
CA PHE A 164 2.49 3.23 -13.00
C PHE A 164 3.04 4.61 -12.54
N PRO A 165 3.59 4.75 -11.32
CA PRO A 165 3.91 3.72 -10.31
C PRO A 165 2.95 3.65 -9.09
N LEU A 166 1.63 3.64 -9.29
CA LEU A 166 0.67 3.68 -8.17
C LEU A 166 0.25 2.29 -7.64
N GLY A 167 1.14 1.67 -6.86
CA GLY A 167 0.81 0.54 -5.98
C GLY A 167 0.56 -0.81 -6.67
N MET A 168 0.24 -1.82 -5.85
CA MET A 168 0.34 -3.25 -6.22
C MET A 168 -0.45 -3.67 -7.46
N VAL A 169 -1.64 -3.14 -7.70
CA VAL A 169 -2.46 -3.55 -8.85
C VAL A 169 -1.89 -2.98 -10.15
N CYS A 170 -1.50 -1.70 -10.16
CA CYS A 170 -0.85 -1.06 -11.29
C CYS A 170 0.51 -1.69 -11.59
N ASP A 171 1.31 -1.92 -10.55
CA ASP A 171 2.61 -2.59 -10.67
C ASP A 171 2.45 -4.02 -11.22
N LEU A 172 1.44 -4.77 -10.76
CA LEU A 172 1.16 -6.11 -11.26
C LEU A 172 0.76 -6.10 -12.75
N ILE A 173 -0.16 -5.20 -13.13
CA ILE A 173 -0.69 -5.12 -14.50
C ILE A 173 0.37 -4.64 -15.48
N PHE A 174 0.99 -3.50 -15.20
CA PHE A 174 1.88 -2.83 -16.16
C PHE A 174 3.32 -3.35 -16.10
N VAL A 175 3.82 -3.74 -14.91
CA VAL A 175 5.20 -4.24 -14.76
C VAL A 175 5.25 -5.76 -14.68
N GLY A 176 4.37 -6.38 -13.88
CA GLY A 176 4.36 -7.83 -13.68
C GLY A 176 3.96 -8.61 -14.94
N PHE A 177 2.79 -8.30 -15.50
CA PHE A 177 2.28 -8.93 -16.71
C PHE A 177 2.70 -8.22 -18.00
N VAL A 178 3.39 -7.08 -17.90
CA VAL A 178 3.89 -6.29 -19.03
C VAL A 178 2.75 -5.91 -19.98
N LEU A 179 1.60 -5.52 -19.41
CA LEU A 179 0.44 -5.11 -20.20
C LEU A 179 0.56 -3.65 -20.62
N TRP A 180 0.06 -3.34 -21.81
CA TRP A 180 0.14 -2.00 -22.37
C TRP A 180 -0.93 -1.09 -21.76
N GLY A 181 -0.51 0.05 -21.24
CA GLY A 181 -1.40 1.16 -20.92
C GLY A 181 -1.98 1.81 -22.19
N PHE A 182 -3.02 2.63 -22.03
CA PHE A 182 -3.64 3.34 -23.14
C PHE A 182 -2.65 4.30 -23.85
N ARG A 183 -2.74 4.38 -25.19
CA ARG A 183 -1.79 5.04 -26.11
C ARG A 183 -1.40 6.48 -25.78
N LEU A 184 -2.31 7.29 -25.22
CA LEU A 184 -2.01 8.69 -24.87
C LEU A 184 -1.10 8.82 -23.63
N PHE A 185 -1.01 7.77 -22.82
CA PHE A 185 -0.24 7.77 -21.58
C PHE A 185 0.67 6.55 -21.59
N GLY A 186 1.76 6.63 -22.36
CA GLY A 186 2.91 5.76 -22.15
C GLY A 186 3.42 5.87 -20.70
N TRP A 187 4.31 4.96 -20.29
CA TRP A 187 4.79 4.80 -18.90
C TRP A 187 5.19 6.11 -18.18
N GLY A 188 5.62 7.14 -18.90
CA GLY A 188 6.06 8.42 -18.32
C GLY A 188 4.95 9.40 -17.93
N ALA A 189 3.78 9.35 -18.56
CA ALA A 189 2.78 10.41 -18.40
C ALA A 189 2.08 10.36 -17.02
N PHE A 190 1.89 9.17 -16.45
CA PHE A 190 1.41 9.03 -15.07
C PHE A 190 2.50 9.30 -14.03
N ALA A 191 3.76 8.98 -14.32
CA ALA A 191 4.87 9.21 -13.42
C ALA A 191 5.02 10.71 -13.05
N SER A 192 4.72 11.62 -13.98
CA SER A 192 4.73 13.07 -13.76
C SER A 192 3.61 13.58 -12.84
N PHE A 193 2.53 12.81 -12.65
CA PHE A 193 1.40 13.15 -11.78
C PHE A 193 1.30 12.23 -10.56
N GLY A 194 2.40 11.58 -10.17
CA GLY A 194 2.41 10.69 -9.00
C GLY A 194 1.64 9.38 -9.21
N GLY A 195 1.34 9.01 -10.45
CA GLY A 195 0.75 7.72 -10.84
C GLY A 195 -0.76 7.75 -11.12
N CYS A 196 -1.49 8.83 -10.83
CA CYS A 196 -2.94 8.95 -11.09
C CYS A 196 -3.34 10.34 -11.56
N GLY A 197 -4.53 10.45 -12.17
CA GLY A 197 -5.12 11.73 -12.52
C GLY A 197 -6.66 11.69 -12.51
N TRP A 198 -7.28 12.82 -12.21
CA TRP A 198 -8.73 12.98 -12.27
C TRP A 198 -9.20 13.20 -13.70
N VAL A 199 -10.31 12.57 -14.05
CA VAL A 199 -10.90 12.60 -15.39
C VAL A 199 -12.42 12.72 -15.26
N SER A 200 -13.02 13.63 -16.01
CA SER A 200 -14.47 13.78 -16.03
C SER A 200 -15.14 12.72 -16.91
N LEU A 201 -16.43 12.47 -16.69
CA LEU A 201 -17.22 11.54 -17.52
C LEU A 201 -17.19 11.89 -19.02
N VAL A 202 -17.04 13.17 -19.38
CA VAL A 202 -17.02 13.63 -20.78
C VAL A 202 -15.77 13.12 -21.51
N VAL A 203 -14.64 13.08 -20.82
CA VAL A 203 -13.36 12.67 -21.40
C VAL A 203 -12.95 11.25 -21.04
N VAL A 204 -13.66 10.55 -20.14
CA VAL A 204 -13.33 9.18 -19.68
C VAL A 204 -13.13 8.18 -20.84
N ARG A 205 -13.92 8.32 -21.92
CA ARG A 205 -13.82 7.46 -23.11
C ARG A 205 -12.49 7.60 -23.83
N VAL A 206 -11.84 8.75 -23.72
CA VAL A 206 -10.50 9.00 -24.28
C VAL A 206 -9.44 8.18 -23.56
N PHE A 207 -9.69 7.75 -22.32
CA PHE A 207 -8.76 6.96 -21.52
C PHE A 207 -9.12 5.47 -21.47
N ALA A 208 -10.23 5.07 -22.11
CA ALA A 208 -10.69 3.70 -22.09
C ALA A 208 -9.77 2.79 -22.92
N GLY A 209 -9.19 1.79 -22.25
CA GLY A 209 -8.49 0.69 -22.90
C GLY A 209 -9.46 -0.36 -23.46
N SER A 210 -8.90 -1.33 -24.17
CA SER A 210 -9.63 -2.54 -24.60
C SER A 210 -10.14 -3.37 -23.42
N CYS A 211 -9.44 -3.31 -22.29
CA CYS A 211 -9.85 -3.87 -21.01
C CYS A 211 -9.93 -2.78 -19.95
N ILE A 212 -11.00 -2.80 -19.16
CA ILE A 212 -11.26 -1.79 -18.14
C ILE A 212 -11.40 -2.48 -16.79
N PHE A 213 -10.55 -2.10 -15.83
CA PHE A 213 -10.77 -2.39 -14.42
C PHE A 213 -11.40 -1.15 -13.78
N LEU A 214 -12.62 -1.32 -13.25
CA LEU A 214 -13.30 -0.29 -12.46
C LEU A 214 -13.28 -0.71 -11.00
N MET A 215 -12.73 0.15 -10.14
CA MET A 215 -12.55 -0.07 -8.71
C MET A 215 -13.32 0.93 -7.87
#